data_AF-A0A2H0TPJ3-F1
#
_entry.id   AF-A0A2H0TPJ3-F1
#
_cell.length_a   1.000
_cell.length_b   1.000
_cell.length_c   1.000
_cell.angle_alpha   90.00
_cell.angle_beta   90.00
_cell.angle_gamma   90.00
#
_symmetry.space_group_name_H-M   'P 1'
#
loop_
_entity.id
_entity.type
_entity.pdbx_description
1 polymer ?
#
loop_
_entity_poly.entity_id
_entity_poly.type
_entity_poly.pdbx_seq_one_letter_code
_entity_poly.pdbx_strand_id
1 'polypeptide(L)' 'MYDSGKNTKQMEKILSLNVLESLHKRLAYLQSLTIIPLSDYAKEQDTTPSAVFNAAKRQSISAFREKNTWKIGV' A
#
# COMPACT_ATOMS: atom_id res chain seq x y z
N MET A 1 -4.04 30.25 8.83
CA MET A 1 -4.40 30.78 7.49
C MET A 1 -5.00 29.64 6.69
N TYR A 2 -6.29 29.69 6.37
CA TYR A 2 -6.96 28.72 5.52
C TYR A 2 -6.69 29.15 4.08
N ASP A 3 -5.85 28.39 3.36
CA ASP A 3 -5.54 28.68 1.96
C ASP A 3 -6.83 28.53 1.13
N SER A 4 -7.28 29.64 0.56
CA SER A 4 -8.48 29.74 -0.28
C SER A 4 -8.20 29.36 -1.73
N GLY A 5 -7.03 28.77 -2.01
CA GLY A 5 -6.75 28.06 -3.26
C GLY A 5 -7.35 26.66 -3.20
N LYS A 6 -8.26 26.35 -4.14
CA LYS A 6 -8.89 25.04 -4.34
C LYS A 6 -7.88 23.94 -4.73
N ASN A 7 -6.91 23.63 -3.87
CA ASN A 7 -5.87 22.63 -4.12
C ASN A 7 -6.26 21.28 -3.50
N THR A 8 -7.34 20.70 -4.02
CA THR A 8 -7.86 19.38 -3.61
C THR A 8 -6.95 18.22 -4.02
N LYS A 9 -5.95 18.47 -4.87
CA LYS A 9 -5.04 17.45 -5.41
C LYS A 9 -4.38 16.58 -4.33
N GLN A 10 -4.02 17.17 -3.18
CA GLN A 10 -3.43 16.41 -2.07
C GLN A 10 -4.45 15.45 -1.45
N MET A 11 -5.68 15.92 -1.22
CA MET A 11 -6.77 15.11 -0.69
C MET A 11 -7.17 14.01 -1.68
N GLU A 12 -7.31 14.34 -2.96
CA GLU A 12 -7.58 13.38 -4.04
C GLU A 12 -6.53 12.27 -4.07
N LYS A 13 -5.25 12.63 -4.01
CA LYS A 13 -4.15 11.66 -3.96
C LYS A 13 -4.26 10.73 -2.75
N ILE A 14 -4.56 11.26 -1.57
CA ILE A 14 -4.74 10.45 -0.35
C ILE A 14 -5.92 9.50 -0.55
N LEU A 15 -7.06 9.99 -1.04
CA LEU A 15 -8.24 9.16 -1.33
C LEU A 15 -7.91 8.04 -2.33
N SER A 16 -7.29 8.35 -3.47
CA SER A 16 -6.90 7.36 -4.48
C SER A 16 -6.00 6.28 -3.89
N LEU A 17 -5.01 6.65 -3.07
CA LEU A 17 -4.11 5.69 -2.43
C LEU A 17 -4.86 4.78 -1.44
N ASN A 18 -5.79 5.32 -0.64
CA ASN A 18 -6.58 4.52 0.29
C ASN A 18 -7.56 3.57 -0.44
N VAL A 19 -8.15 4.02 -1.54
CA VAL A 19 -9.03 3.19 -2.36
C VAL A 19 -8.25 2.04 -3.00
N LEU A 20 -7.08 2.32 -3.58
CA LEU A 20 -6.18 1.29 -4.12
C LEU A 20 -5.76 0.29 -3.04
N GLU A 21 -5.41 0.77 -1.85
CA GLU A 21 -5.06 -0.09 -0.72
C GLU A 21 -6.20 -1.04 -0.34
N SER A 22 -7.43 -0.51 -0.24
CA SER A 22 -8.63 -1.32 0.05
C SER A 22 -8.90 -2.35 -1.06
N LEU A 23 -8.67 -1.97 -2.32
CA LEU A 23 -8.82 -2.86 -3.46
C LEU A 23 -7.80 -4.00 -3.44
N HIS A 24 -6.51 -3.70 -3.23
CA HIS A 24 -5.46 -4.70 -3.10
C HIS A 24 -5.77 -5.69 -1.99
N LYS A 25 -6.25 -5.19 -0.84
CA LYS A 25 -6.71 -6.05 0.25
C LYS A 25 -7.80 -7.01 -0.22
N ARG A 26 -8.88 -6.49 -0.80
CA ARG A 26 -10.02 -7.30 -1.26
C ARG A 26 -9.63 -8.33 -2.31
N LEU A 27 -8.79 -7.94 -3.28
CA LEU A 27 -8.29 -8.85 -4.32
C LEU A 27 -7.47 -9.98 -3.70
N ALA A 28 -6.57 -9.69 -2.76
CA ALA A 28 -5.78 -10.71 -2.09
C ALA A 28 -6.65 -11.76 -1.38
N TYR A 29 -7.71 -11.32 -0.67
CA TYR A 29 -8.66 -12.26 -0.05
C TYR A 29 -9.50 -13.02 -1.08
N LEU A 30 -9.97 -12.36 -2.14
CA LEU A 30 -10.82 -12.99 -3.15
C LEU A 30 -10.07 -14.05 -3.97
N GLN A 31 -8.82 -13.77 -4.30
CA GLN A 31 -7.96 -14.66 -5.07
C GLN A 31 -7.27 -15.71 -4.19
N SER A 32 -7.52 -15.70 -2.86
CA SER A 32 -6.84 -16.58 -1.89
C SER A 32 -5.32 -16.50 -2.00
N LEU A 33 -4.79 -15.29 -2.26
CA LEU A 33 -3.36 -15.04 -2.28
C LEU A 33 -2.75 -15.25 -0.90
N THR A 34 -1.46 -15.58 -0.87
CA THR A 34 -0.75 -15.75 0.38
C THR A 34 -0.42 -14.37 0.93
N ILE A 35 -1.04 -14.02 2.06
CA ILE A 35 -0.83 -12.72 2.69
C ILE A 35 0.35 -12.81 3.66
N ILE A 36 1.51 -12.29 3.25
CA ILE A 36 2.73 -12.29 4.05
C ILE A 36 3.11 -10.89 4.56
N PRO A 37 3.86 -10.78 5.68
CA PRO A 37 4.41 -9.51 6.12
C PRO A 37 5.39 -8.93 5.10
N LEU A 38 5.39 -7.59 4.95
CA LEU A 38 6.29 -6.90 4.01
C LEU A 38 7.78 -7.17 4.30
N SER A 39 8.11 -7.43 5.57
CA SER A 39 9.46 -7.79 6.02
C SER A 39 9.94 -9.12 5.47
N ASP A 40 9.04 -10.08 5.27
CA ASP A 40 9.39 -11.41 4.78
C ASP A 40 9.45 -11.39 3.25
N TYR A 41 8.54 -10.68 2.60
CA TYR A 41 8.62 -10.40 1.16
C TYR A 41 9.94 -9.71 0.76
N ALA A 42 10.42 -8.77 1.57
CA ALA A 42 11.70 -8.10 1.31
C ALA A 42 12.90 -9.07 1.36
N LYS A 43 12.85 -10.06 2.25
CA LYS A 43 13.88 -11.11 2.34
C LYS A 43 13.80 -12.06 1.14
N GLU A 44 12.59 -12.46 0.74
CA GLU A 44 12.40 -13.37 -0.41
C GLU A 44 12.87 -12.76 -1.73
N GLN A 45 12.73 -11.43 -1.89
CA GLN A 45 13.13 -10.72 -3.10
C GLN A 45 14.53 -10.12 -3.06
N ASP A 46 15.33 -10.40 -2.02
CA ASP A 46 16.68 -9.82 -1.83
C ASP A 46 16.73 -8.28 -2.00
N THR A 47 15.64 -7.60 -1.63
CA THR A 47 15.51 -6.14 -1.77
C THR A 47 15.56 -5.46 -0.43
N THR A 48 16.05 -4.21 -0.42
CA THR A 48 16.12 -3.46 0.84
C THR A 48 14.71 -3.21 1.40
N PRO A 49 14.49 -3.35 2.72
CA PRO A 49 13.19 -3.08 3.34
C PRO A 49 12.64 -1.68 3.02
N SER A 50 13.52 -0.68 2.87
CA SER A 50 13.14 0.68 2.48
C SER A 50 12.62 0.78 1.04
N ALA A 51 13.19 0.02 0.09
CA ALA A 51 12.72 0.02 -1.29
C ALA A 51 11.31 -0.58 -1.38
N VAL A 52 11.07 -1.70 -0.72
CA VAL A 52 9.76 -2.37 -0.65
C VAL A 52 8.74 -1.49 0.06
N PHE A 53 9.11 -0.85 1.17
CA PHE A 53 8.24 0.09 1.87
C PHE A 53 7.83 1.28 0.99
N ASN A 54 8.78 1.84 0.23
CA ASN A 54 8.49 2.93 -0.70
C ASN A 54 7.60 2.48 -1.86
N ALA A 55 7.76 1.25 -2.34
CA ALA A 55 6.88 0.64 -3.34
C ALA A 55 5.44 0.47 -2.78
N ALA A 56 5.31 -0.04 -1.56
CA ALA A 56 4.02 -0.18 -0.87
C ALA A 56 3.33 1.19 -0.68
N LYS A 57 4.07 2.21 -0.23
CA LYS A 57 3.54 3.57 -0.05
C LYS A 57 3.09 4.22 -1.37
N ARG A 58 3.75 3.89 -2.47
CA ARG A 58 3.37 4.32 -3.82
C ARG A 58 2.27 3.46 -4.44
N GLN A 59 1.81 2.40 -3.75
CA GLN A 59 0.84 1.43 -4.26
C GLN A 59 1.28 0.81 -5.61
N SER A 60 2.59 0.65 -5.83
CA SER A 60 3.15 0.02 -7.06
C SER A 60 3.24 -1.51 -6.95
N ILE A 61 3.03 -2.03 -5.75
CA ILE A 61 2.90 -3.45 -5.42
C ILE A 61 1.58 -3.62 -4.67
N SER A 62 0.98 -4.81 -4.71
CA SER A 62 -0.31 -5.15 -4.08
C SER A 62 -0.20 -5.25 -2.55
N ALA A 63 0.34 -4.22 -1.91
CA ALA A 63 0.57 -4.13 -0.48
C ALA A 63 -0.51 -3.29 0.21
N PHE A 64 -0.92 -3.74 1.39
CA PHE A 64 -1.96 -3.10 2.19
C PHE A 64 -1.65 -3.22 3.68
N ARG A 65 -2.22 -2.32 4.48
CA ARG A 65 -2.10 -2.35 5.93
C ARG A 65 -3.18 -3.20 6.55
N GLU A 66 -2.77 -3.98 7.54
CA GLU A 66 -3.67 -4.71 8.41
C GLU A 66 -3.23 -4.55 9.85
N LYS A 67 -4.10 -3.96 10.69
CA LYS A 67 -3.83 -3.69 12.12
C LYS A 67 -2.47 -3.01 12.34
N ASN A 68 -2.18 -1.96 11.57
CA ASN A 68 -0.91 -1.21 11.54
C ASN A 68 0.33 -1.92 10.96
N THR A 69 0.21 -3.18 10.52
CA THR A 69 1.31 -3.90 9.87
C THR A 69 1.12 -3.89 8.35
N TRP A 70 2.19 -3.60 7.61
CA TRP A 70 2.19 -3.73 6.15
C TRP A 70 2.29 -5.20 5.74
N LYS A 71 1.41 -5.60 4.83
CA LYS A 71 1.35 -6.94 4.25
C LYS A 71 1.25 -6.84 2.73
N ILE A 72 1.53 -7.93 2.05
CA ILE A 72 1.40 -8.06 0.59
C ILE A 72 0.70 -9.38 0.28
N GLY A 73 -0.19 -9.36 -0.72
CA GLY A 73 -0.71 -10.58 -1.31
C GLY A 73 0.21 -11.02 -2.45
N VAL A 74 0.79 -12.22 -2.31
CA VAL A 74 1.62 -12.89 -3.32
C VAL A 74 0.88 -14.12 -3.85
#